data_AF-A0A4Q4TTZ9-F1
#
_entry.id   AF-A0A4Q4TTZ9-F1
#
_cell.length_a   1.000
_cell.length_b   1.000
_cell.length_c   1.000
_cell.angle_alpha   90.00
_cell.angle_beta   90.00
_cell.angle_gamma   90.00
#
_symmetry.space_group_name_H-M   'P 1'
#
loop_
_entity.id
_entity.type
_entity.pdbx_description
1 polymer ?
#
loop_
_entity_poly.entity_id
_entity_poly.type
_entity_poly.pdbx_seq_one_letter_code
_entity_poly.pdbx_strand_id
1 'polypeptide(L)'
;MVLTVYIPKELADSGLQGMPKNCSKDFSAIIEYVGDVFLHGSRKQKVDLKRLFGLQGVRHGDDTAAAISAPIWAWQSIQLYSGNSTFYQMSDAIEGVSPNTTVAEFSKHGVGLKEALPNYAKWCTTSYLPSYAQYYQRQCELFFPRQGPYTYASYRGKTAAALNAHIKGWHLYDTKRLMWVNGEFDPW
;
A
#
# COMPACT_ATOMS: atom_id res chain seq x y z
N MET A 1 17.86 -4.36 -4.23
CA MET A 1 17.22 -4.89 -5.46
C MET A 1 15.76 -5.32 -5.25
N VAL A 2 15.14 -4.94 -4.12
CA VAL A 2 13.81 -5.41 -3.73
C VAL A 2 12.70 -4.41 -4.10
N LEU A 3 12.99 -3.10 -4.03
CA LEU A 3 12.08 -2.04 -4.49
C LEU A 3 11.71 -2.16 -5.97
N THR A 4 12.65 -2.58 -6.82
CA THR A 4 12.47 -2.69 -8.28
C THR A 4 11.49 -3.75 -8.75
N VAL A 5 11.05 -4.68 -7.89
CA VAL A 5 10.11 -5.74 -8.30
C VAL A 5 8.65 -5.27 -8.20
N TYR A 6 8.36 -4.24 -7.38
CA TYR A 6 6.98 -3.86 -7.04
C TYR A 6 6.68 -2.36 -7.18
N ILE A 7 7.70 -1.50 -7.29
CA ILE A 7 7.54 -0.07 -7.56
C ILE A 7 8.60 0.35 -8.58
N PRO A 8 8.28 1.17 -9.59
CA PRO A 8 9.28 1.74 -10.48
C PRO A 8 10.34 2.47 -9.64
N LYS A 9 11.61 2.10 -9.83
CA LYS A 9 12.74 2.58 -9.00
C LYS A 9 12.75 4.09 -8.84
N GLU A 10 12.50 4.81 -9.92
CA GLU A 10 12.53 6.27 -9.97
C GLU A 10 11.36 6.95 -9.23
N LEU A 11 10.17 6.34 -9.24
CA LEU A 11 9.00 6.80 -8.49
C LEU A 11 9.14 6.51 -6.99
N ALA A 12 9.75 5.38 -6.63
CA ALA A 12 10.10 5.10 -5.26
C ALA A 12 11.21 6.05 -4.75
N ASP A 13 12.22 6.34 -5.58
CA ASP A 13 13.32 7.23 -5.23
C ASP A 13 12.82 8.66 -4.98
N SER A 14 11.89 9.15 -5.80
CA SER A 14 11.26 10.48 -5.61
C SER A 14 10.45 10.56 -4.32
N GLY A 15 9.65 9.53 -4.03
CA GLY A 15 8.92 9.42 -2.77
C GLY A 15 9.86 9.39 -1.56
N LEU A 16 10.90 8.54 -1.60
CA LEU A 16 11.90 8.43 -0.52
C LEU A 16 12.68 9.73 -0.30
N GLN A 17 12.96 10.50 -1.35
CA GLN A 17 13.60 11.82 -1.23
C GLN A 17 12.70 12.87 -0.57
N GLY A 18 11.39 12.78 -0.80
CA GLY A 18 10.40 13.67 -0.17
C GLY A 18 10.12 13.36 1.31
N MET A 19 10.54 12.20 1.80
CA MET A 19 10.35 11.79 3.20
C MET A 19 11.43 12.40 4.11
N PRO A 20 11.11 12.63 5.40
CA PRO A 20 12.13 12.82 6.43
C PRO A 20 13.19 11.72 6.39
N LYS A 21 14.45 12.05 6.68
CA LYS A 21 15.59 11.11 6.51
C LYS A 21 15.52 9.89 7.42
N ASN A 22 14.99 10.07 8.63
CA ASN A 22 14.73 8.99 9.56
C ASN A 22 13.68 8.03 9.00
N CYS A 23 12.57 8.58 8.51
CA CYS A 23 11.47 7.77 8.00
C CYS A 23 11.80 7.08 6.67
N SER A 24 12.44 7.75 5.71
CA SER A 24 12.85 7.11 4.45
C SER A 24 13.77 5.91 4.67
N LYS A 25 14.63 5.97 5.69
CA LYS A 25 15.52 4.87 6.06
C LYS A 25 14.73 3.69 6.61
N ASP A 26 13.82 3.92 7.54
CA ASP A 26 13.00 2.85 8.14
C ASP A 26 11.99 2.27 7.13
N PHE A 27 11.38 3.10 6.30
CA PHE A 27 10.49 2.65 5.24
C PHE A 27 11.22 1.78 4.22
N SER A 28 12.42 2.19 3.78
CA SER A 28 13.24 1.37 2.89
C SER A 28 13.56 0.00 3.52
N ALA A 29 13.92 -0.03 4.81
CA ALA A 29 14.19 -1.27 5.53
C ALA A 29 12.95 -2.17 5.63
N ILE A 30 11.75 -1.60 5.82
CA ILE A 30 10.49 -2.33 5.80
C ILE A 30 10.25 -2.97 4.43
N ILE A 31 10.37 -2.21 3.34
CA ILE A 31 10.12 -2.71 1.99
C ILE A 31 11.14 -3.80 1.60
N GLU A 32 12.41 -3.61 1.97
CA GLU A 32 13.45 -4.63 1.78
C GLU A 32 13.11 -5.93 2.54
N TYR A 33 12.70 -5.83 3.80
CA TYR A 33 12.29 -6.98 4.60
C TYR A 33 11.07 -7.69 4.00
N VAL A 34 10.05 -6.93 3.58
CA VAL A 34 8.82 -7.48 2.98
C VAL A 34 9.14 -8.28 1.73
N GLY A 35 9.94 -7.71 0.82
CA GLY A 35 10.28 -8.44 -0.40
C GLY A 35 11.23 -9.60 -0.18
N ASP A 36 12.18 -9.53 0.77
CA ASP A 36 13.00 -10.68 1.16
C ASP A 36 12.14 -11.84 1.69
N VAL A 37 11.15 -11.54 2.55
CA VAL A 37 10.20 -12.54 3.04
C VAL A 37 9.40 -13.18 1.90
N PHE A 38 8.97 -12.41 0.89
CA PHE A 38 8.20 -12.97 -0.22
C PHE A 38 9.04 -13.71 -1.26
N LEU A 39 10.29 -13.30 -1.49
CA LEU A 39 11.22 -13.94 -2.43
C LEU A 39 11.90 -15.19 -1.83
N HIS A 40 12.36 -15.10 -0.58
CA HIS A 40 13.25 -16.09 0.03
C HIS A 40 12.72 -16.69 1.34
N GLY A 41 11.74 -16.03 1.98
CA GLY A 41 11.20 -16.47 3.26
C GLY A 41 10.42 -17.79 3.21
N SER A 42 10.32 -18.44 4.37
CA SER A 42 9.49 -19.63 4.59
C SER A 42 7.99 -19.34 4.45
N ARG A 43 7.19 -20.38 4.24
CA ARG A 43 5.71 -20.27 4.21
C ARG A 43 5.16 -19.64 5.49
N LYS A 44 5.75 -19.96 6.65
CA LYS A 44 5.36 -19.37 7.93
C LYS A 44 5.62 -17.87 7.96
N GLN A 45 6.82 -17.42 7.55
CA GLN A 45 7.15 -15.99 7.50
C GLN A 45 6.20 -15.23 6.57
N LYS A 46 5.87 -15.77 5.40
CA LYS A 46 4.90 -15.15 4.47
C LYS A 46 3.51 -15.01 5.10
N VAL A 47 3.03 -16.04 5.80
CA VAL A 47 1.72 -16.04 6.49
C VAL A 47 1.71 -15.06 7.66
N ASP A 48 2.78 -15.04 8.46
CA ASP A 48 2.88 -14.15 9.62
C ASP A 48 2.97 -12.69 9.18
N LEU A 49 3.70 -12.39 8.10
CA LEU A 49 3.75 -11.05 7.51
C LEU A 49 2.38 -10.62 6.97
N LYS A 50 1.68 -11.49 6.22
CA LYS A 50 0.30 -11.20 5.77
C LYS A 50 -0.64 -10.94 6.94
N ARG A 51 -0.50 -11.68 8.04
CA ARG A 51 -1.31 -11.49 9.24
C ARG A 51 -1.02 -10.15 9.91
N LEU A 52 0.25 -9.75 9.98
CA LEU A 52 0.67 -8.49 10.58
C LEU A 52 0.01 -7.28 9.90
N PHE A 53 -0.15 -7.34 8.57
CA PHE A 53 -0.79 -6.28 7.78
C PHE A 53 -2.29 -6.49 7.51
N GLY A 54 -2.92 -7.53 8.08
CA GLY A 54 -4.35 -7.81 7.84
C GLY A 54 -4.68 -8.26 6.40
N LEU A 55 -3.70 -8.81 5.68
CA LEU A 55 -3.77 -9.19 4.26
C LEU A 55 -3.81 -10.72 4.07
N GLN A 56 -4.34 -11.47 5.04
CA GLN A 56 -4.40 -12.94 4.98
C GLN A 56 -5.24 -13.46 3.80
N GLY A 57 -6.24 -12.68 3.37
CA GLY A 57 -7.09 -13.00 2.23
C GLY A 57 -6.43 -12.77 0.87
N VAL A 58 -5.29 -12.07 0.82
CA VAL A 58 -4.55 -11.84 -0.41
C VAL A 58 -3.81 -13.12 -0.77
N ARG A 59 -4.07 -13.68 -1.95
CA ARG A 59 -3.51 -14.98 -2.34
C ARG A 59 -2.03 -14.88 -2.69
N HIS A 60 -1.67 -13.94 -3.56
CA HIS A 60 -0.30 -13.81 -4.05
C HIS A 60 0.54 -12.90 -3.14
N GLY A 61 1.86 -13.07 -3.18
CA GLY A 61 2.80 -12.36 -2.28
C GLY A 61 3.15 -10.97 -2.79
N ASP A 62 3.27 -10.86 -4.11
CA ASP A 62 3.40 -9.62 -4.88
C ASP A 62 2.25 -8.65 -4.64
N ASP A 63 0.99 -9.11 -4.67
CA ASP A 63 -0.19 -8.30 -4.32
C ASP A 63 -0.08 -7.74 -2.89
N THR A 64 0.48 -8.54 -1.97
CA THR A 64 0.67 -8.11 -0.57
C THR A 64 1.79 -7.09 -0.47
N ALA A 65 2.91 -7.32 -1.16
CA ALA A 65 4.03 -6.40 -1.20
C ALA A 65 3.61 -5.04 -1.79
N ALA A 66 2.86 -5.06 -2.90
CA ALA A 66 2.31 -3.87 -3.54
C ALA A 66 1.36 -3.10 -2.60
N ALA A 67 0.45 -3.79 -1.90
CA ALA A 67 -0.44 -3.16 -0.93
C ALA A 67 0.31 -2.53 0.25
N ILE A 68 1.37 -3.18 0.73
CA ILE A 68 2.23 -2.65 1.80
C ILE A 68 3.03 -1.44 1.29
N SER A 69 3.45 -1.42 0.04
CA SER A 69 4.22 -0.29 -0.49
C SER A 69 3.35 0.88 -0.99
N ALA A 70 2.06 0.64 -1.22
CA ALA A 70 1.12 1.60 -1.80
C ALA A 70 1.08 3.00 -1.14
N PRO A 71 1.20 3.13 0.20
CA PRO A 71 1.19 4.45 0.85
C PRO A 71 2.23 5.45 0.34
N ILE A 72 3.37 4.99 -0.21
CA ILE A 72 4.39 5.91 -0.72
C ILE A 72 3.83 6.79 -1.83
N TRP A 73 2.95 6.28 -2.70
CA TRP A 73 2.35 7.01 -3.83
C TRP A 73 1.57 8.26 -3.43
N ALA A 74 1.16 8.38 -2.16
CA ALA A 74 0.56 9.59 -1.64
C ALA A 74 1.48 10.83 -1.80
N TRP A 75 2.78 10.63 -2.00
CA TRP A 75 3.74 11.71 -2.31
C TRP A 75 3.32 12.53 -3.53
N GLN A 76 2.74 11.90 -4.56
CA GLN A 76 2.31 12.57 -5.79
C GLN A 76 1.16 13.55 -5.55
N SER A 77 0.43 13.39 -4.45
CA SER A 77 -0.75 14.18 -4.11
C SER A 77 -0.47 15.28 -3.08
N ILE A 78 0.79 15.48 -2.67
CA ILE A 78 1.15 16.51 -1.70
C ILE A 78 1.23 17.87 -2.40
N GLN A 79 0.56 18.85 -1.80
CA GLN A 79 0.63 20.27 -2.16
C GLN A 79 1.27 21.05 -1.01
N LEU A 80 1.77 22.26 -1.29
CA LEU A 80 2.40 23.14 -0.28
C LEU A 80 1.51 23.45 0.93
N TYR A 81 0.19 23.30 0.78
CA TYR A 81 -0.83 23.58 1.80
C TYR A 81 -1.51 22.30 2.35
N SER A 82 -1.03 21.10 2.02
CA SER A 82 -1.67 19.84 2.42
C SER A 82 -1.58 19.51 3.92
N GLY A 83 -0.75 20.22 4.69
CA GLY A 83 -0.53 19.94 6.11
C GLY A 83 0.00 18.51 6.34
N ASN A 84 -0.48 17.84 7.39
CA ASN A 84 -0.12 16.44 7.69
C ASN A 84 -0.90 15.46 6.77
N SER A 85 -0.49 15.38 5.51
CA SER A 85 -1.05 14.48 4.50
C SER A 85 -0.83 13.01 4.86
N THR A 86 -1.51 12.08 4.17
CA THR A 86 -1.34 10.62 4.38
C THR A 86 0.13 10.18 4.30
N PHE A 87 0.94 10.84 3.48
CA PHE A 87 2.37 10.57 3.36
C PHE A 87 3.16 10.94 4.63
N TYR A 88 2.83 12.06 5.26
CA TYR A 88 3.45 12.46 6.53
C TYR A 88 2.88 11.68 7.72
N GLN A 89 1.59 11.33 7.70
CA GLN A 89 0.99 10.45 8.71
C GLN A 89 1.60 9.04 8.70
N MET A 90 1.94 8.52 7.52
CA MET A 90 2.73 7.29 7.40
C MET A 90 4.08 7.45 8.11
N SER A 91 4.74 8.60 7.89
CA SER A 91 6.05 8.86 8.49
C SER A 91 5.98 8.95 10.01
N ASP A 92 5.03 9.71 10.53
CA ASP A 92 4.75 9.81 11.96
C ASP A 92 4.49 8.42 12.56
N ALA A 93 3.66 7.62 11.89
CA ALA A 93 3.36 6.27 12.34
C ALA A 93 4.60 5.39 12.41
N ILE A 94 5.42 5.34 11.36
CA ILE A 94 6.67 4.55 11.31
C ILE A 94 7.57 4.90 12.50
N GLU A 95 7.72 6.19 12.77
CA GLU A 95 8.57 6.71 13.85
C GLU A 95 7.91 6.61 15.25
N GLY A 96 6.69 6.05 15.35
CA GLY A 96 5.98 5.91 16.62
C GLY A 96 5.42 7.23 17.18
N VAL A 97 5.29 8.24 16.34
CA VAL A 97 4.74 9.56 16.68
C VAL A 97 3.21 9.51 16.59
N SER A 98 2.55 10.08 17.58
CA SER A 98 1.11 10.26 17.65
C SER A 98 0.78 11.73 17.92
N PRO A 99 -0.47 12.19 17.72
CA PRO A 99 -0.83 13.60 17.94
C PRO A 99 -0.50 14.14 19.35
N ASN A 100 -0.37 13.26 20.34
CA ASN A 100 -0.03 13.60 21.73
C ASN A 100 1.44 13.30 22.09
N THR A 101 2.27 12.91 21.13
CA THR A 101 3.67 12.62 21.36
C THR A 101 4.48 13.92 21.32
N THR A 102 5.00 14.36 22.47
CA THR A 102 6.06 15.36 22.54
C THR A 102 7.40 14.70 22.25
N VAL A 103 7.88 14.82 21.01
CA VAL A 103 9.21 14.34 20.63
C VAL A 103 10.23 15.43 20.93
N ALA A 104 11.17 15.17 21.85
CA ALA A 104 12.22 16.13 22.21
C ALA A 104 13.29 16.27 21.11
N GLU A 105 13.60 15.19 20.38
CA GLU A 105 14.50 15.19 19.23
C GLU A 105 14.11 14.10 18.23
N PHE A 106 14.07 14.44 16.94
CA PHE A 106 13.96 13.46 15.88
C PHE A 106 15.34 12.83 15.63
N SER A 107 15.49 11.55 15.97
CA SER A 107 16.71 10.79 15.63
C SER A 107 16.86 10.74 14.11
N LYS A 108 17.98 11.24 13.58
CA LYS A 108 18.33 11.10 12.14
C LYS A 108 18.41 9.64 11.66
N HIS A 109 18.43 8.67 12.58
CA HIS A 109 18.65 7.27 12.29
C HIS A 109 17.36 6.45 12.15
N GLY A 110 16.19 7.02 12.45
CA GLY A 110 14.95 6.25 12.56
C GLY A 110 14.85 5.51 13.90
N VAL A 111 13.75 4.78 14.05
CA VAL A 111 13.48 3.86 15.16
C VAL A 111 13.96 2.43 14.85
N GLY A 112 14.24 2.12 13.58
CA GLY A 112 14.76 0.84 13.10
C GLY A 112 13.66 -0.20 12.86
N LEU A 113 13.94 -1.19 12.00
CA LEU A 113 12.97 -2.18 11.50
C LEU A 113 12.14 -2.86 12.60
N LYS A 114 12.75 -3.18 13.75
CA LYS A 114 12.09 -3.88 14.86
C LYS A 114 10.90 -3.09 15.41
N GLU A 115 11.02 -1.77 15.51
CA GLU A 115 9.98 -0.87 16.01
C GLU A 115 9.13 -0.33 14.85
N ALA A 116 9.77 0.01 13.73
CA ALA A 116 9.13 0.58 12.54
C ALA A 116 8.09 -0.36 11.92
N LEU A 117 8.40 -1.65 11.78
CA LEU A 117 7.51 -2.63 11.13
C LEU A 117 6.16 -2.79 11.85
N PRO A 118 6.09 -3.08 13.16
CA PRO A 118 4.81 -3.19 13.86
C PRO A 118 4.05 -1.86 13.92
N ASN A 119 4.75 -0.73 14.08
CA ASN A 119 4.13 0.59 14.06
C ASN A 119 3.46 0.87 12.70
N TYR A 120 4.19 0.61 11.62
CA TYR A 120 3.68 0.79 10.27
C TYR A 120 2.50 -0.14 9.97
N ALA A 121 2.60 -1.42 10.33
CA ALA A 121 1.53 -2.38 10.14
C ALA A 121 0.25 -2.00 10.90
N LYS A 122 0.39 -1.50 12.13
CA LYS A 122 -0.72 -0.95 12.91
C LYS A 122 -1.39 0.19 12.15
N TRP A 123 -0.64 1.19 11.70
CA TRP A 123 -1.21 2.31 10.93
C TRP A 123 -1.84 1.86 9.60
N CYS A 124 -1.21 0.92 8.88
CA CYS A 124 -1.76 0.37 7.65
C CYS A 124 -3.14 -0.26 7.89
N THR A 125 -3.27 -1.06 8.95
CA THR A 125 -4.50 -1.82 9.25
C THR A 125 -5.59 -0.98 9.90
N THR A 126 -5.24 0.03 10.70
CA THR A 126 -6.24 0.85 11.41
C THR A 126 -6.63 2.11 10.66
N SER A 127 -5.69 2.68 9.89
CA SER A 127 -5.83 4.04 9.37
C SER A 127 -5.80 4.06 7.85
N TYR A 128 -4.84 3.40 7.19
CA TYR A 128 -4.70 3.49 5.73
C TYR A 128 -5.70 2.61 4.97
N LEU A 129 -5.64 1.28 5.14
CA LEU A 129 -6.44 0.34 4.33
C LEU A 129 -7.96 0.54 4.50
N PRO A 130 -8.50 0.73 5.73
CA PRO A 130 -9.94 0.96 5.89
C PRO A 130 -10.39 2.30 5.34
N SER A 131 -9.64 3.38 5.58
CA SER A 131 -10.01 4.72 5.11
C SER A 131 -9.97 4.79 3.59
N TYR A 132 -8.98 4.17 2.96
CA TYR A 132 -8.83 4.15 1.51
C TYR A 132 -10.02 3.45 0.84
N ALA A 133 -10.33 2.22 1.23
CA ALA A 133 -11.46 1.48 0.64
C ALA A 133 -12.81 2.18 0.87
N GLN A 134 -13.04 2.70 2.07
CA GLN A 134 -14.28 3.42 2.39
C GLN A 134 -14.37 4.75 1.63
N TYR A 135 -13.25 5.47 1.48
CA TYR A 135 -13.20 6.72 0.72
C TYR A 135 -13.65 6.48 -0.72
N TYR A 136 -13.03 5.54 -1.44
CA TYR A 136 -13.42 5.25 -2.83
C TYR A 136 -14.86 4.75 -2.94
N GLN A 137 -15.32 3.93 -1.99
CA GLN A 137 -16.71 3.48 -1.98
C GLN A 137 -17.70 4.66 -1.83
N ARG A 138 -17.37 5.67 -1.03
CA ARG A 138 -18.20 6.89 -0.89
C ARG A 138 -18.16 7.77 -2.13
N GLN A 139 -17.04 7.81 -2.86
CA GLN A 139 -16.93 8.58 -4.10
C GLN A 139 -17.82 8.01 -5.23
N CYS A 140 -18.12 6.70 -5.21
CA CYS A 140 -18.92 6.06 -6.26
C CYS A 140 -20.28 6.75 -6.48
N GLU A 141 -20.96 7.16 -5.42
CA GLU A 141 -22.27 7.81 -5.54
C GLU A 141 -22.19 9.23 -6.09
N LEU A 142 -21.08 9.93 -5.85
CA LEU A 142 -20.83 11.27 -6.38
C LEU A 142 -20.51 11.23 -7.88
N PHE A 143 -19.65 10.30 -8.32
CA PHE A 143 -19.26 10.18 -9.73
C PHE A 143 -20.29 9.45 -10.59
N PHE A 144 -20.98 8.47 -10.01
CA PHE A 144 -21.97 7.64 -10.70
C PHE A 144 -23.33 7.75 -10.02
N PRO A 145 -23.95 8.94 -10.01
CA PRO A 145 -25.25 9.13 -9.38
C PRO A 145 -26.29 8.25 -10.05
N ARG A 146 -27.29 7.83 -9.28
CA ARG A 146 -28.36 6.99 -9.78
C ARG A 146 -29.17 7.72 -10.86
N GLN A 147 -29.34 7.07 -12.01
CA GLN A 147 -30.19 7.55 -13.10
C GLN A 147 -31.29 6.52 -13.37
N GLY A 148 -32.46 6.72 -12.75
CA GLY A 148 -33.56 5.77 -12.80
C GLY A 148 -33.15 4.38 -12.28
N PRO A 149 -33.14 3.32 -13.12
CA PRO A 149 -32.68 2.00 -12.72
C PRO A 149 -31.15 1.85 -12.70
N TYR A 150 -30.39 2.74 -13.36
CA TYR A 150 -28.95 2.61 -13.52
C TYR A 150 -28.19 3.18 -12.31
N THR A 151 -27.18 2.44 -11.82
CA THR A 151 -26.30 2.81 -10.70
C THR A 151 -25.01 1.99 -10.73
N TYR A 152 -24.02 2.35 -9.93
CA TYR A 152 -22.73 1.66 -9.85
C TYR A 152 -22.86 0.25 -9.26
N ALA A 153 -21.94 -0.64 -9.64
CA ALA A 153 -22.07 -2.07 -9.39
C ALA A 153 -22.03 -2.44 -7.89
N SER A 154 -21.20 -1.76 -7.09
CA SER A 154 -21.10 -2.04 -5.65
C SER A 154 -22.37 -1.66 -4.86
N TYR A 155 -23.18 -0.70 -5.35
CA TYR A 155 -24.51 -0.43 -4.80
C TYR A 155 -25.44 -1.65 -4.90
N ARG A 156 -25.28 -2.44 -5.97
CA ARG A 156 -26.04 -3.67 -6.21
C ARG A 156 -25.40 -4.91 -5.57
N GLY A 157 -24.47 -4.72 -4.62
CA GLY A 157 -23.78 -5.80 -3.92
C GLY A 157 -22.72 -6.54 -4.75
N LYS A 158 -22.32 -6.02 -5.92
CA LYS A 158 -21.16 -6.59 -6.63
C LYS A 158 -19.88 -6.27 -5.87
N THR A 159 -19.05 -7.28 -5.67
CA THR A 159 -17.76 -7.17 -4.96
C THR A 159 -16.60 -7.43 -5.91
N ALA A 160 -15.39 -7.02 -5.52
CA ALA A 160 -14.17 -7.38 -6.25
C ALA A 160 -14.03 -8.91 -6.39
N ALA A 161 -14.45 -9.68 -5.37
CA ALA A 161 -14.47 -11.14 -5.44
C ALA A 161 -15.42 -11.66 -6.53
N ALA A 162 -16.61 -11.07 -6.69
CA ALA A 162 -17.54 -11.45 -7.75
C ALA A 162 -16.97 -11.15 -9.15
N LEU A 163 -16.29 -10.02 -9.31
CA LEU A 163 -15.58 -9.69 -10.55
C LEU A 163 -14.45 -10.69 -10.81
N ASN A 164 -13.58 -10.92 -9.85
CA ASN A 164 -12.45 -11.86 -9.96
C ASN A 164 -12.91 -13.30 -10.25
N ALA A 165 -14.06 -13.73 -9.74
CA ALA A 165 -14.66 -15.02 -10.09
C ALA A 165 -15.11 -15.07 -11.56
N HIS A 166 -15.61 -13.97 -12.11
CA HIS A 166 -16.06 -13.89 -13.50
C HIS A 166 -14.89 -13.79 -14.50
N ILE A 167 -13.94 -12.89 -14.24
CA ILE A 167 -12.79 -12.64 -15.14
C ILE A 167 -11.59 -13.55 -14.85
N LYS A 168 -11.69 -14.43 -13.85
CA LYS A 168 -10.61 -15.27 -13.30
C LYS A 168 -9.48 -14.50 -12.62
N GLY A 169 -9.47 -13.16 -12.68
CA GLY A 169 -8.45 -12.31 -12.06
C GLY A 169 -7.04 -12.73 -12.50
N TRP A 170 -6.12 -12.82 -11.53
CA TRP A 170 -4.76 -13.35 -11.74
C TRP A 170 -4.69 -14.85 -12.09
N HIS A 171 -5.83 -15.55 -12.20
CA HIS A 171 -5.92 -16.98 -12.55
C HIS A 171 -6.26 -17.24 -14.02
N LEU A 172 -6.09 -16.23 -14.88
CA LEU A 172 -6.35 -16.31 -16.31
C LEU A 172 -5.15 -16.92 -17.07
N TYR A 173 -4.87 -18.21 -16.82
CA TYR A 173 -3.68 -18.90 -17.37
C TYR A 173 -3.92 -19.53 -18.75
N ASP A 174 -5.10 -20.11 -18.98
CA ASP A 174 -5.46 -20.76 -20.23
C ASP A 174 -6.10 -19.76 -21.19
N THR A 175 -5.26 -18.92 -21.80
CA THR A 175 -5.69 -17.96 -22.81
C THR A 175 -4.98 -18.21 -24.13
N LYS A 176 -5.68 -17.91 -25.22
CA LYS A 176 -5.11 -17.92 -26.57
C LYS A 176 -5.11 -16.49 -27.08
N ARG A 177 -3.98 -16.06 -27.65
CA ARG A 177 -3.80 -14.73 -28.28
C ARG A 177 -3.88 -13.56 -27.29
N LEU A 178 -3.31 -13.72 -26.10
CA LEU A 178 -3.18 -12.66 -25.11
C LEU A 178 -1.70 -12.32 -24.93
N MET A 179 -1.36 -11.04 -25.10
CA MET A 179 -0.03 -10.50 -24.82
C MET A 179 -0.20 -9.39 -23.79
N TRP A 180 0.39 -9.59 -22.60
CA TRP A 180 0.48 -8.55 -21.59
C TRP A 180 1.74 -7.73 -21.88
N VAL A 181 1.56 -6.47 -22.20
CA VAL A 181 2.66 -5.50 -22.34
C VAL A 181 2.52 -4.53 -21.18
N ASN A 182 3.61 -4.33 -20.44
CA ASN A 182 3.67 -3.30 -19.43
C ASN A 182 4.93 -2.44 -19.64
N GLY A 183 4.86 -1.16 -19.29
CA GLY A 183 5.99 -0.26 -19.34
C GLY A 183 6.88 -0.42 -18.11
N GLU A 184 8.20 -0.31 -18.28
CA GLU A 184 9.17 -0.38 -17.17
C GLU A 184 8.92 0.68 -16.09
N PHE A 185 8.34 1.81 -16.49
CA PHE A 185 8.00 2.93 -15.62
C PHE A 185 6.49 3.17 -15.51
N ASP A 186 5.68 2.23 -15.99
CA ASP A 186 4.23 2.33 -15.85
C ASP A 186 3.87 2.17 -14.37
N PRO A 187 3.20 3.16 -13.74
CA PRO A 187 2.73 3.02 -12.36
C PRO A 187 1.56 2.02 -12.21
N TRP A 188 1.09 1.41 -13.31
CA TRP A 188 -0.06 0.49 -13.36
C TRP A 188 0.31 -0.96 -13.71
#